data_AF-A0A7S1YQE3-F1
#
_entry.id   AF-A0A7S1YQE3-F1
#
_cell.length_a   1.000
_cell.length_b   1.000
_cell.length_c   1.000
_cell.angle_alpha   90.00
_cell.angle_beta   90.00
_cell.angle_gamma   90.00
#
_symmetry.space_group_name_H-M   'P 1'
#
loop_
_entity.id
_entity.type
_entity.pdbx_description
1 polymer ?
#
loop_
_entity_poly.entity_id
_entity_poly.type
_entity_poly.pdbx_seq_one_letter_code
_entity_poly.pdbx_strand_id
1 'polypeptide(L)'
;KIAHHHSSIMPERIAIATAITEDEVRGLFSLWNDALATEDSSKVADRYAKAGVLLPTVSDIPRTDYDSIKDYFDSFLLKKPQGEILESNVIVGTNWCQDAGI
;
A
#
# COMPACT_ATOMS: atom_id res chain seq x y z
N LYS A 1 44.10 32.77 28.42
CA LYS A 1 43.93 32.28 27.03
C LYS A 1 42.50 31.71 26.96
N ILE A 2 41.54 32.52 26.53
CA ILE A 2 40.11 32.21 26.64
C ILE A 2 39.73 31.31 25.47
N ALA A 3 39.22 30.12 25.79
CA ALA A 3 38.67 29.18 24.83
C ALA A 3 37.31 29.71 24.34
N HIS A 4 37.15 29.86 23.03
CA HIS A 4 35.85 30.01 22.39
C HIS A 4 35.80 29.04 21.21
N HIS A 5 35.26 27.85 21.45
CA HIS A 5 34.72 27.00 20.39
C HIS A 5 33.25 27.39 20.23
N HIS A 6 32.90 28.09 19.15
CA HIS A 6 31.51 28.23 18.74
C HIS A 6 31.11 26.94 18.02
N SER A 7 30.49 26.01 18.74
CA SER A 7 29.79 24.88 18.14
C SER A 7 28.47 25.39 17.56
N SER A 8 28.37 25.48 16.24
CA SER A 8 27.11 25.79 15.55
C SER A 8 26.28 24.52 15.47
N ILE A 9 25.40 24.33 16.45
CA ILE A 9 24.38 23.28 16.41
C ILE A 9 23.23 23.86 15.59
N MET A 10 23.11 23.42 14.34
CA MET A 10 21.91 23.68 13.55
C MET A 10 20.74 22.97 14.24
N PRO A 11 19.58 23.63 14.48
CA PRO A 11 18.43 22.92 15.01
C PRO A 11 18.01 21.88 13.96
N GLU A 12 17.97 20.61 14.37
CA GLU A 12 17.32 19.57 13.58
C GLU A 12 15.91 20.07 13.24
N ARG A 13 15.65 20.23 11.95
CA ARG A 13 14.30 20.53 11.47
C ARG A 13 13.46 19.34 11.91
N ILE A 14 12.54 19.55 12.86
CA ILE A 14 11.54 18.55 13.22
C ILE A 14 10.83 18.18 11.92
N ALA A 15 11.09 16.98 11.41
CA ALA A 15 10.40 16.45 10.25
C ALA A 15 8.97 16.13 10.71
N ILE A 16 8.08 17.10 10.54
CA ILE A 16 6.64 16.86 10.71
C ILE A 16 6.27 15.92 9.56
N ALA A 17 5.77 14.72 9.89
CA ALA A 17 5.36 13.75 8.88
C ALA A 17 4.35 14.40 7.93
N THR A 18 4.68 14.43 6.64
CA THR A 18 3.76 14.90 5.61
C THR A 18 2.65 13.86 5.46
N ALA A 19 1.40 14.30 5.52
CA ALA A 19 0.26 13.42 5.25
C ALA A 19 0.30 12.98 3.78
N ILE A 20 -0.09 11.73 3.52
CA ILE A 20 -0.32 11.24 2.17
C ILE A 20 -1.45 12.04 1.51
N THR A 21 -1.27 12.37 0.25
CA THR A 21 -2.27 13.07 -0.58
C THR A 21 -3.27 12.09 -1.19
N GLU A 22 -4.44 12.58 -1.62
CA GLU A 22 -5.42 11.71 -2.28
C GLU A 22 -4.88 11.05 -3.54
N ASP A 23 -4.05 11.76 -4.32
CA ASP A 23 -3.44 11.23 -5.54
C ASP A 23 -2.44 10.11 -5.23
N GLU A 24 -1.67 10.23 -4.15
CA GLU A 24 -0.79 9.17 -3.69
C GLU A 24 -1.58 7.94 -3.21
N VAL A 25 -2.74 8.14 -2.57
CA VAL A 25 -3.64 7.04 -2.18
C VAL A 25 -4.16 6.33 -3.43
N ARG A 26 -4.66 7.05 -4.43
CA ARG A 26 -5.09 6.47 -5.73
C ARG A 26 -3.93 5.74 -6.41
N GLY A 27 -2.70 6.26 -6.30
CA GLY A 27 -1.50 5.61 -6.82
C GLY A 27 -1.20 4.24 -6.22
N LEU A 28 -1.69 3.93 -5.01
CA LEU A 28 -1.56 2.59 -4.41
C LEU A 28 -2.26 1.52 -5.24
N PHE A 29 -3.38 1.86 -5.90
CA PHE A 29 -4.05 0.95 -6.82
C PHE A 29 -3.16 0.60 -8.01
N SER A 30 -2.48 1.56 -8.61
CA SER A 30 -1.55 1.29 -9.72
C SER A 30 -0.45 0.32 -9.32
N LEU A 31 0.15 0.49 -8.13
CA LEU A 31 1.17 -0.43 -7.60
C LEU A 31 0.64 -1.87 -7.41
N TRP A 32 -0.63 -2.01 -7.04
CA TRP A 32 -1.30 -3.30 -6.90
C TRP A 32 -1.67 -3.90 -8.25
N ASN A 33 -2.22 -3.11 -9.17
CA ASN A 33 -2.61 -3.55 -10.52
C ASN A 33 -1.39 -3.90 -11.39
N ASP A 34 -0.27 -3.20 -11.22
CA ASP A 34 1.01 -3.53 -11.83
C ASP A 34 1.54 -4.88 -11.31
N ALA A 35 1.34 -5.18 -10.02
CA ALA A 35 1.70 -6.49 -9.47
C ALA A 35 0.88 -7.61 -10.13
N LEU A 36 -0.41 -7.40 -10.39
CA LEU A 36 -1.22 -8.35 -11.15
C LEU A 36 -0.64 -8.60 -12.56
N ALA A 37 -0.20 -7.54 -13.23
CA ALA A 37 0.36 -7.62 -14.59
C ALA A 37 1.65 -8.45 -14.66
N THR A 38 2.32 -8.69 -13.53
CA THR A 38 3.50 -9.57 -13.49
C THR A 38 3.18 -11.05 -13.56
N GLU A 39 1.91 -11.44 -13.38
CA GLU A 39 1.46 -12.83 -13.27
C GLU A 39 2.18 -13.62 -12.15
N ASP A 40 2.77 -12.93 -11.16
CA ASP A 40 3.48 -13.50 -10.01
C ASP A 40 2.72 -13.24 -8.71
N SER A 41 2.13 -14.29 -8.14
CA SER A 41 1.31 -14.21 -6.93
C SER A 41 2.08 -13.73 -5.70
N SER A 42 3.40 -13.97 -5.63
CA SER A 42 4.21 -13.49 -4.52
C SER A 42 4.30 -11.96 -4.50
N LYS A 43 4.45 -11.34 -5.68
CA LYS A 43 4.49 -9.87 -5.81
C LYS A 43 3.16 -9.22 -5.45
N VAL A 44 2.05 -9.89 -5.72
CA VAL A 44 0.73 -9.41 -5.32
C VAL A 44 0.56 -9.56 -3.81
N ALA A 45 0.91 -10.71 -3.24
CA ALA A 45 0.83 -10.96 -1.80
C ALA A 45 1.72 -10.00 -0.98
N ASP A 46 2.89 -9.61 -1.51
CA ASP A 46 3.81 -8.63 -0.90
C ASP A 46 3.21 -7.21 -0.77
N ARG A 47 2.09 -6.92 -1.46
CA ARG A 47 1.34 -5.67 -1.30
C ARG A 47 0.44 -5.64 -0.06
N TYR A 48 0.25 -6.76 0.61
CA TYR A 48 -0.59 -6.86 1.80
C TYR A 48 0.26 -6.72 3.07
N ALA A 49 -0.32 -6.08 4.09
CA ALA A 49 0.30 -6.04 5.41
C ALA A 49 0.41 -7.46 6.02
N LYS A 50 1.34 -7.66 6.97
CA LYS A 50 1.52 -8.95 7.66
C LYS A 50 0.24 -9.52 8.30
N ALA A 51 -0.64 -8.64 8.77
CA ALA A 51 -1.96 -8.98 9.33
C ALA A 51 -3.10 -8.48 8.43
N GLY A 52 -2.84 -8.33 7.13
CA GLY A 52 -3.83 -7.92 6.15
C GLY A 52 -4.87 -9.01 5.93
N VAL A 53 -6.10 -8.60 5.61
CA VAL A 53 -7.20 -9.49 5.26
C VAL A 53 -7.63 -9.19 3.84
N LEU A 54 -7.68 -10.24 3.01
CA LEU A 54 -8.31 -10.19 1.69
C LEU A 54 -9.68 -10.88 1.79
N LEU A 55 -10.72 -10.14 1.38
CA LEU A 55 -12.04 -10.68 1.11
C LEU A 55 -12.20 -10.84 -0.42
N PRO A 56 -11.95 -12.04 -0.96
CA PRO A 56 -11.93 -12.25 -2.41
C PRO A 56 -13.35 -12.19 -3.01
N THR A 57 -13.44 -11.69 -4.25
CA THR A 57 -14.73 -11.51 -4.96
C THR A 57 -15.39 -12.81 -5.43
N VAL A 58 -14.64 -13.91 -5.47
CA VAL A 58 -15.08 -15.21 -6.03
C VAL A 58 -14.91 -16.37 -5.03
N SER A 59 -14.73 -16.09 -3.74
CA SER A 59 -14.60 -17.11 -2.71
C SER A 59 -15.17 -16.63 -1.37
N ASP A 60 -15.89 -17.52 -0.67
CA ASP A 60 -16.49 -17.23 0.63
C ASP A 60 -15.52 -17.40 1.81
N ILE A 61 -14.23 -17.64 1.53
CA ILE A 61 -13.21 -17.90 2.55
C ILE A 61 -12.27 -16.68 2.62
N PRO A 62 -12.30 -15.90 3.72
CA PRO A 62 -11.33 -14.84 3.96
C PRO A 62 -9.90 -15.36 3.93
N ARG A 63 -8.97 -14.56 3.40
CA ARG A 63 -7.52 -14.83 3.47
C ARG A 63 -6.92 -13.91 4.52
N THR A 64 -6.36 -14.48 5.58
CA THR A 64 -5.93 -13.72 6.78
C THR A 64 -4.43 -13.77 7.03
N ASP A 65 -3.69 -14.37 6.10
CA ASP A 65 -2.25 -14.50 6.14
C ASP A 65 -1.66 -14.47 4.72
N TYR A 66 -0.35 -14.34 4.63
CA TYR A 66 0.38 -14.25 3.37
C TYR A 66 0.12 -15.46 2.45
N ASP A 67 0.23 -16.68 2.99
CA ASP A 67 0.17 -17.91 2.20
C ASP A 67 -1.22 -18.09 1.57
N SER A 68 -2.28 -17.80 2.33
CA SER A 68 -3.66 -17.89 1.85
C SER A 68 -4.04 -16.78 0.86
N ILE A 69 -3.44 -15.58 0.99
CA ILE A 69 -3.55 -14.51 -0.02
C ILE A 69 -2.85 -14.93 -1.31
N LYS A 70 -1.63 -15.45 -1.20
CA LYS A 70 -0.85 -15.93 -2.35
C LYS A 70 -1.57 -17.06 -3.08
N ASP A 71 -2.10 -18.06 -2.37
CA ASP A 71 -2.87 -19.18 -2.93
C ASP A 71 -4.07 -18.70 -3.75
N TYR A 72 -4.79 -17.70 -3.25
CA TYR A 72 -5.87 -17.09 -4.02
C TYR A 72 -5.36 -16.49 -5.34
N PHE A 73 -4.25 -15.75 -5.30
CA PHE A 73 -3.67 -15.13 -6.48
C PHE A 73 -3.03 -16.13 -7.45
N ASP A 74 -2.54 -17.29 -6.98
CA ASP A 74 -2.07 -18.38 -7.85
C ASP A 74 -3.17 -18.81 -8.85
N SER A 75 -4.43 -18.82 -8.41
CA SER A 75 -5.58 -19.13 -9.27
C SER A 75 -6.12 -17.90 -10.01
N PHE A 76 -6.20 -16.74 -9.34
CA PHE A 76 -6.79 -15.54 -9.91
C PHE A 76 -6.00 -15.00 -11.10
N LEU A 77 -4.66 -15.06 -11.03
CA LEU A 77 -3.76 -14.55 -12.08
C LEU A 77 -3.83 -15.34 -13.39
N LEU A 78 -4.31 -16.59 -13.37
CA LEU A 78 -4.56 -17.37 -14.60
C LEU A 78 -5.58 -16.68 -15.53
N LYS A 79 -6.39 -15.77 -14.99
CA LYS A 79 -7.36 -14.96 -15.77
C LYS A 79 -6.74 -13.71 -16.39
N LYS A 80 -5.45 -13.45 -16.13
CA LYS A 80 -4.74 -12.22 -16.54
C LYS A 80 -5.51 -10.95 -16.18
N PRO A 81 -5.91 -10.79 -14.90
CA PRO A 81 -6.77 -9.69 -14.48
C PRO A 81 -6.04 -8.34 -14.59
N GLN A 82 -6.78 -7.33 -15.04
CA GLN A 82 -6.38 -5.92 -15.02
C GLN A 82 -7.60 -5.10 -14.66
N GLY A 83 -7.44 -4.20 -13.69
CA GLY A 83 -8.48 -3.29 -13.26
C GLY A 83 -8.30 -1.88 -13.82
N GLU A 84 -9.39 -1.14 -13.86
CA GLU A 84 -9.44 0.30 -14.12
C GLU A 84 -10.32 0.91 -13.02
N ILE A 85 -9.93 2.08 -12.50
CA ILE A 85 -10.75 2.84 -11.56
C ILE A 85 -11.71 3.70 -12.37
N LEU A 86 -13.02 3.49 -12.21
CA LEU A 86 -14.07 4.32 -12.78
C LEU A 86 -14.59 5.36 -11.79
N GLU A 87 -14.59 5.02 -10.50
CA GLU A 87 -14.96 5.91 -9.40
C GLU A 87 -14.00 5.71 -8.22
N SER A 88 -13.64 6.78 -7.52
CA SER A 88 -12.75 6.74 -6.35
C SER A 88 -13.28 7.67 -5.27
N ASN A 89 -13.36 7.16 -4.04
CA ASN A 89 -13.75 7.91 -2.84
C ASN A 89 -12.64 7.77 -1.79
N VAL A 90 -11.75 8.76 -1.77
CA VAL A 90 -10.57 8.74 -0.91
C VAL A 90 -10.87 9.36 0.46
N ILE A 91 -10.42 8.68 1.52
CA ILE A 91 -10.38 9.21 2.88
C ILE A 91 -8.95 9.09 3.41
N VAL A 92 -8.40 10.18 3.92
CA VAL A 92 -7.09 10.23 4.58
C VAL A 92 -7.28 10.50 6.07
N GLY A 93 -6.75 9.62 6.92
CA GLY A 93 -6.71 9.78 8.37
C GLY A 93 -5.29 9.70 8.93
N THR A 94 -5.16 9.82 10.24
CA THR A 94 -3.85 9.71 10.90
C THR A 94 -3.36 8.26 10.83
N ASN A 95 -2.28 8.02 10.08
CA ASN A 95 -1.66 6.71 9.85
C ASN A 95 -2.56 5.69 9.11
N TRP A 96 -3.60 6.14 8.41
CA TRP A 96 -4.40 5.28 7.55
C TRP A 96 -4.98 6.07 6.38
N CYS A 97 -5.28 5.38 5.30
CA CYS A 97 -6.03 5.90 4.17
C CYS A 97 -6.93 4.79 3.61
N GLN A 98 -7.97 5.19 2.90
CA GLN A 98 -8.87 4.29 2.20
C GLN A 98 -9.19 4.91 0.85
N ASP A 99 -9.24 4.08 -0.19
CA ASP A 99 -9.92 4.38 -1.45
C ASP A 99 -11.01 3.33 -1.64
N ALA A 100 -12.24 3.78 -1.84
CA ALA A 100 -13.38 2.91 -2.09
C ALA A 100 -14.12 3.37 -3.35
N GLY A 101 -14.34 2.45 -4.27
CA GLY A 101 -14.83 2.78 -5.60
C GLY A 101 -15.13 1.55 -6.45
N ILE A 102 -15.35 1.80 -7.74
CA ILE A 102 -15.63 0.76 -8.75
C ILE A 102 -14.64 0.84 -9.90
#